data_AF-A0A2V9URY0-F1
#
_entry.id   AF-A0A2V9URY0-F1
#
_cell.length_a   1.000
_cell.length_b   1.000
_cell.length_c   1.000
_cell.angle_alpha   90.00
_cell.angle_beta   90.00
_cell.angle_gamma   90.00
#
_symmetry.space_group_name_H-M   'P 1'
#
loop_
_entity.id
_entity.type
_entity.pdbx_description
1 polymer ?
#
loop_
_entity_poly.entity_id
_entity_poly.type
_entity_poly.pdbx_seq_one_letter_code
_entity_poly.pdbx_strand_id
1 'polypeptide(L)'
;MRNLAILGLLALELMLIGCGSSTSSTVKTANGTWESALIGSDAGVGVFNFITQFSVGTGGTLSVSYLSFLTTGPCFPISGDTASGSFDVTASGTTPAANFQFTVQSGSNTLAMTGTATETTDSSGNITWSKIAGPWTLTGGTDCAGSGTFTMTRTGG
;
A
#
# COMPACT_ATOMS: atom_id res chain seq x y z
N MET A 1 -3.73 -48.33 -54.66
CA MET A 1 -2.59 -47.62 -54.05
C MET A 1 -2.83 -46.13 -54.30
N ARG A 2 -3.70 -45.43 -53.56
CA ARG A 2 -3.68 -45.06 -52.14
C ARG A 2 -2.37 -44.32 -51.76
N ASN A 3 -2.52 -43.02 -51.47
CA ASN A 3 -1.64 -42.16 -50.65
C ASN A 3 -0.56 -41.33 -51.36
N LEU A 4 -0.95 -40.41 -52.26
CA LEU A 4 -0.07 -39.31 -52.72
C LEU A 4 -0.68 -37.91 -52.53
N ALA A 5 -1.65 -37.76 -51.63
CA ALA A 5 -2.36 -36.49 -51.39
C ALA A 5 -2.06 -35.84 -50.02
N ILE A 6 -1.16 -36.38 -49.20
CA ILE A 6 -1.08 -36.03 -47.77
C ILE A 6 0.21 -35.29 -47.38
N LEU A 7 1.22 -35.20 -48.24
CA LEU A 7 2.50 -34.57 -47.87
C LEU A 7 2.59 -33.04 -48.13
N GLY A 8 1.59 -32.43 -48.79
CA GLY A 8 1.60 -30.99 -49.07
C GLY A 8 0.94 -30.11 -48.00
N LEU A 9 0.10 -30.70 -47.14
CA LEU A 9 -0.74 -29.95 -46.19
C LEU A 9 -0.13 -29.80 -44.80
N LEU A 10 1.01 -30.45 -44.51
CA LEU A 10 1.66 -30.44 -43.19
C LEU A 10 2.74 -29.36 -43.02
N ALA A 11 3.01 -28.56 -44.05
CA ALA A 11 4.06 -27.53 -44.00
C ALA A 11 3.54 -26.11 -43.66
N LEU A 12 2.22 -25.92 -43.52
CA LEU A 12 1.57 -24.62 -43.29
C LEU A 12 0.93 -24.48 -41.89
N GLU A 13 1.38 -25.26 -40.90
CA GLU A 13 0.87 -25.16 -39.52
C GLU A 13 1.93 -24.68 -38.50
N LEU A 14 3.20 -24.50 -38.90
CA LEU A 14 4.28 -24.11 -37.98
C LEU A 14 4.56 -22.60 -37.89
N MET A 15 3.71 -21.73 -38.46
CA MET A 15 3.89 -20.26 -38.34
C MET A 15 3.04 -19.59 -37.25
N LEU A 16 2.27 -20.35 -36.47
CA LEU A 16 1.56 -19.83 -35.30
C LEU A 16 2.40 -19.92 -34.02
N ILE A 17 3.62 -19.34 -34.02
CA ILE A 17 4.29 -18.95 -32.78
C ILE A 17 3.75 -17.58 -32.39
N GLY A 18 2.45 -17.57 -32.09
CA GLY A 18 1.69 -16.40 -31.70
C GLY A 18 1.93 -16.07 -30.23
N CYS A 19 2.45 -14.86 -30.02
CA CYS A 19 2.25 -14.02 -28.84
C CYS A 19 2.73 -14.57 -27.49
N GLY A 20 4.03 -14.42 -27.25
CA GLY A 20 4.56 -14.32 -25.90
C GLY A 20 5.14 -12.93 -25.69
N SER A 21 4.35 -11.87 -25.91
CA SER A 21 4.74 -10.53 -25.43
C SER A 21 4.99 -10.67 -23.93
N SER A 22 6.25 -10.65 -23.55
CA SER A 22 6.66 -10.56 -22.16
C SER A 22 6.17 -9.20 -21.67
N THR A 23 4.95 -9.12 -21.16
CA THR A 23 4.49 -7.93 -20.45
C THR A 23 5.37 -7.84 -19.22
N SER A 24 6.39 -6.99 -19.31
CA SER A 24 7.22 -6.65 -18.17
C SER A 24 6.32 -5.92 -17.18
N SER A 25 5.87 -6.62 -16.14
CA SER A 25 5.12 -6.03 -15.04
C SER A 25 6.03 -5.02 -14.35
N THR A 26 5.62 -3.75 -14.34
CA THR A 26 6.32 -2.72 -13.57
C THR A 26 5.81 -2.73 -12.13
N VAL A 27 6.70 -2.53 -11.16
CA VAL A 27 6.30 -2.32 -9.76
C VAL A 27 5.99 -0.84 -9.59
N LYS A 28 4.75 -0.51 -9.23
CA LYS A 28 4.29 0.85 -8.97
C LYS A 28 4.46 1.22 -7.50
N THR A 29 4.59 2.51 -7.23
CA THR A 29 4.58 3.05 -5.87
C THR A 29 3.17 3.05 -5.28
N ALA A 30 3.06 3.22 -3.95
CA ALA A 30 1.80 3.22 -3.21
C ALA A 30 1.03 4.55 -3.26
N ASN A 31 1.14 5.33 -4.34
CA ASN A 31 0.48 6.63 -4.45
C ASN A 31 -1.04 6.51 -4.39
N GLY A 32 -1.71 7.41 -3.67
CA GLY A 32 -3.16 7.52 -3.69
C GLY A 32 -3.79 7.83 -2.33
N THR A 33 -5.10 7.60 -2.26
CA THR A 33 -5.89 7.75 -1.03
C THR A 33 -5.93 6.42 -0.30
N TRP A 34 -5.71 6.49 1.00
CA TRP A 34 -5.63 5.35 1.90
C TRP A 34 -6.48 5.61 3.12
N GLU A 35 -7.27 4.62 3.49
CA GLU A 35 -8.09 4.64 4.70
C GLU A 35 -7.47 3.72 5.74
N SER A 36 -7.27 4.23 6.95
CA SER A 36 -6.72 3.49 8.07
C SER A 36 -7.79 3.10 9.07
N ALA A 37 -7.66 1.87 9.55
CA ALA A 37 -8.37 1.35 10.71
C ALA A 37 -7.34 0.93 11.75
N LEU A 38 -7.32 1.60 12.90
CA LEU A 38 -6.48 1.21 14.03
C LEU A 38 -7.31 0.33 14.97
N ILE A 39 -6.68 -0.68 15.54
CA ILE A 39 -7.24 -1.56 16.56
C ILE A 39 -6.20 -1.60 17.69
N GLY A 40 -6.59 -1.38 18.94
CA GLY A 40 -5.66 -1.40 20.07
C GLY A 40 -6.37 -1.70 21.38
N SER A 41 -5.58 -1.85 22.45
CA SER A 41 -6.07 -2.31 23.74
C SER A 41 -6.91 -1.27 24.48
N ASP A 42 -8.01 -1.73 25.08
CA ASP A 42 -8.91 -1.00 25.96
C ASP A 42 -8.21 -0.46 27.20
N ALA A 43 -8.25 0.88 27.37
CA ALA A 43 -8.49 1.58 28.65
C ALA A 43 -8.44 3.12 28.52
N GLY A 44 -9.01 3.71 27.45
CA GLY A 44 -9.25 5.17 27.40
C GLY A 44 -8.64 5.95 26.24
N VAL A 45 -7.82 5.31 25.40
CA VAL A 45 -7.35 5.93 24.15
C VAL A 45 -8.39 5.69 23.06
N GLY A 46 -8.93 6.76 22.47
CA GLY A 46 -9.86 6.64 21.35
C GLY A 46 -9.22 5.82 20.22
N VAL A 47 -9.91 4.78 19.76
CA VAL A 47 -9.51 4.05 18.55
C VAL A 47 -9.59 5.03 17.37
N PHE A 48 -8.46 5.34 16.73
CA PHE A 48 -8.42 6.31 15.64
C PHE A 48 -8.67 5.65 14.29
N ASN A 49 -9.46 6.29 13.45
CA ASN A 49 -9.52 5.99 12.02
C ASN A 49 -9.25 7.28 11.27
N PHE A 50 -8.51 7.21 10.16
CA PHE A 50 -8.25 8.39 9.35
C PHE A 50 -8.14 8.04 7.87
N ILE A 51 -8.39 9.05 7.02
CA ILE A 51 -8.10 9.00 5.60
C ILE A 51 -6.87 9.86 5.35
N THR A 52 -5.91 9.33 4.61
CA THR A 52 -4.70 10.04 4.18
C THR A 52 -4.53 9.93 2.68
N GLN A 53 -3.97 10.98 2.06
CA GLN A 53 -3.53 10.93 0.68
C GLN A 53 -2.04 11.28 0.63
N PHE A 54 -1.26 10.46 -0.05
CA PHE A 54 0.16 10.72 -0.23
C PHE A 54 0.67 10.27 -1.59
N SER A 55 1.80 10.86 -1.99
CA SER A 55 2.65 10.36 -3.07
C SER A 55 3.99 9.93 -2.51
N VAL A 56 4.54 8.85 -3.04
CA VAL A 56 5.89 8.36 -2.74
C VAL A 56 6.87 9.05 -3.69
N GLY A 57 7.80 9.82 -3.12
CA GLY A 57 8.87 10.50 -3.84
C GLY A 57 10.06 9.59 -4.12
N THR A 58 11.11 10.17 -4.69
CA THR A 58 12.40 9.49 -4.90
C THR A 58 13.02 9.12 -3.55
N GLY A 59 13.43 7.87 -3.40
CA GLY A 59 13.99 7.36 -2.13
C GLY A 59 12.93 7.01 -1.08
N GLY A 60 11.66 6.84 -1.48
CA GLY A 60 10.61 6.27 -0.63
C GLY A 60 9.90 7.28 0.29
N THR A 61 10.29 8.55 0.29
CA THR A 61 9.68 9.55 1.18
C THR A 61 8.21 9.82 0.83
N LEU A 62 7.35 9.98 1.84
CA LEU A 62 5.95 10.32 1.64
C LEU A 62 5.75 11.83 1.63
N SER A 63 5.12 12.34 0.58
CA SER A 63 4.52 13.67 0.57
C SER A 63 3.02 13.52 0.84
N VAL A 64 2.59 13.89 2.05
CA VAL A 64 1.19 13.79 2.49
C VAL A 64 0.44 15.06 2.10
N SER A 65 -0.53 14.94 1.21
CA SER A 65 -1.34 16.06 0.71
C SER A 65 -2.66 16.22 1.48
N TYR A 66 -3.11 15.18 2.17
CA TYR A 66 -4.37 15.17 2.91
C TYR A 66 -4.26 14.24 4.11
N LEU A 67 -4.80 14.67 5.24
CA LEU A 67 -5.04 13.84 6.42
C LEU A 67 -6.34 14.30 7.06
N SER A 68 -7.24 13.37 7.35
CA SER A 68 -8.48 13.66 8.06
C SER A 68 -8.84 12.50 8.97
N PHE A 69 -8.99 12.79 10.25
CA PHE A 69 -9.47 11.84 11.23
C PHE A 69 -10.99 11.66 11.09
N LEU A 70 -11.44 10.41 11.02
CA LEU A 70 -12.84 10.01 11.00
C LEU A 70 -13.43 9.89 12.41
N THR A 71 -12.56 9.81 13.41
CA THR A 71 -12.90 9.70 14.83
C THR A 71 -12.23 10.83 15.59
N THR A 72 -12.98 11.50 16.46
CA THR A 72 -12.45 12.53 17.36
C THR A 72 -12.24 11.93 18.74
N GLY A 73 -11.07 12.16 19.32
CA GLY A 73 -10.72 11.79 20.69
C GLY A 73 -9.82 12.82 21.35
N PRO A 74 -9.43 12.62 22.62
CA PRO A 74 -8.59 13.58 23.34
C PRO A 74 -7.20 13.75 22.74
N CYS A 75 -6.73 12.79 21.94
CA CYS A 75 -5.39 12.80 21.36
C CYS A 75 -5.33 13.30 19.91
N PHE A 76 -6.41 13.12 19.14
CA PHE A 76 -6.52 13.54 17.74
C PHE A 76 -7.98 13.79 17.33
N PRO A 77 -8.23 14.68 16.34
CA PRO A 77 -7.27 15.65 15.81
C PRO A 77 -7.06 16.82 16.79
N ILE A 78 -5.85 17.38 16.85
CA ILE A 78 -5.62 18.71 17.43
C ILE A 78 -5.34 19.65 16.26
N SER A 79 -5.67 20.94 16.38
CA SER A 79 -5.38 21.89 15.30
C SER A 79 -3.87 21.91 14.98
N GLY A 80 -3.50 21.72 13.71
CA GLY A 80 -2.11 21.78 13.25
C GLY A 80 -1.40 20.44 13.06
N ASP A 81 -2.15 19.34 12.96
CA ASP A 81 -1.59 18.01 12.72
C ASP A 81 -0.71 17.98 11.46
N THR A 82 0.44 17.32 11.58
CA THR A 82 1.35 17.08 10.46
C THR A 82 1.58 15.59 10.31
N ALA A 83 1.63 15.11 9.06
CA ALA A 83 1.92 13.73 8.77
C ALA A 83 3.14 13.60 7.84
N SER A 84 3.97 12.60 8.11
CA SER A 84 5.15 12.27 7.30
C SER A 84 5.42 10.77 7.36
N GLY A 85 6.29 10.26 6.50
CA GLY A 85 6.61 8.84 6.49
C GLY A 85 7.49 8.39 5.33
N SER A 86 7.66 7.07 5.20
CA SER A 86 8.33 6.42 4.08
C SER A 86 7.57 5.19 3.58
N PHE A 87 7.78 4.87 2.31
CA PHE A 87 7.33 3.68 1.62
C PHE A 87 8.48 3.14 0.77
N ASP A 88 9.12 2.09 1.26
CA ASP A 88 10.38 1.58 0.74
C ASP A 88 10.19 0.20 0.14
N VAL A 89 10.27 0.08 -1.20
CA VAL A 89 10.24 -1.20 -1.90
C VAL A 89 11.60 -1.88 -1.76
N THR A 90 11.69 -2.95 -0.98
CA THR A 90 12.96 -3.58 -0.57
C THR A 90 13.45 -4.65 -1.55
N ALA A 91 12.60 -5.14 -2.45
CA ALA A 91 12.99 -6.09 -3.49
C ALA A 91 12.35 -5.74 -4.83
N SER A 92 13.16 -5.69 -5.89
CA SER A 92 12.69 -5.70 -7.28
C SER A 92 12.66 -7.14 -7.79
N GLY A 93 11.52 -7.62 -8.30
CA GLY A 93 11.38 -9.00 -8.73
C GLY A 93 9.91 -9.43 -8.85
N THR A 94 9.66 -10.74 -8.90
CA THR A 94 8.31 -11.32 -9.03
C THR A 94 7.46 -11.24 -7.77
N THR A 95 8.06 -10.95 -6.61
CA THR A 95 7.38 -10.82 -5.31
C THR A 95 7.99 -9.65 -4.52
N PRO A 96 7.81 -8.39 -4.98
CA PRO A 96 8.29 -7.23 -4.25
C PRO A 96 7.67 -7.14 -2.85
N ALA A 97 8.49 -6.77 -1.88
CA ALA A 97 8.02 -6.38 -0.55
C ALA A 97 8.20 -4.87 -0.39
N ALA A 98 7.34 -4.24 0.40
CA ALA A 98 7.53 -2.84 0.77
C ALA A 98 7.27 -2.61 2.26
N ASN A 99 8.17 -1.84 2.86
CA ASN A 99 8.07 -1.37 4.23
C ASN A 99 7.42 0.00 4.26
N PHE A 100 6.58 0.23 5.24
CA PHE A 100 5.87 1.48 5.46
C PHE A 100 6.20 2.03 6.83
N GLN A 101 6.44 3.34 6.89
CA GLN A 101 6.52 4.11 8.13
C GLN A 101 5.64 5.34 7.98
N PHE A 102 4.87 5.67 9.01
CA PHE A 102 4.01 6.85 9.00
C PHE A 102 3.88 7.41 10.40
N THR A 103 4.03 8.73 10.51
CA THR A 103 3.96 9.45 11.77
C THR A 103 2.97 10.59 11.63
N VAL A 104 2.03 10.69 12.57
CA VAL A 104 1.19 11.88 12.75
C VAL A 104 1.61 12.56 14.04
N GLN A 105 2.01 13.83 13.93
CA GLN A 105 2.35 14.69 15.05
C GLN A 105 1.25 15.72 15.29
N SER A 106 0.82 15.84 16.54
CA SER A 106 -0.26 16.72 16.98
C SER A 106 0.04 17.28 18.38
N GLY A 107 0.53 18.52 18.47
CA GLY A 107 1.03 19.06 19.73
C GLY A 107 2.12 18.16 20.34
N SER A 108 1.89 17.65 21.55
CA SER A 108 2.76 16.68 22.23
C SER A 108 2.50 15.22 21.87
N ASN A 109 1.46 14.92 21.09
CA ASN A 109 1.06 13.57 20.73
C ASN A 109 1.70 13.12 19.42
N THR A 110 2.18 11.89 19.40
CA THR A 110 2.83 11.25 18.26
C THR A 110 2.21 9.88 18.05
N LEU A 111 1.52 9.70 16.94
CA LEU A 111 1.10 8.40 16.45
C LEU A 111 2.16 7.92 15.45
N ALA A 112 2.87 6.85 15.78
CA ALA A 112 3.84 6.20 14.90
C ALA A 112 3.29 4.85 14.43
N MET A 113 3.43 4.56 13.15
CA MET A 113 2.94 3.36 12.48
C MET A 113 4.07 2.76 11.65
N THR A 114 4.29 1.46 11.78
CA THR A 114 5.19 0.71 10.90
C THR A 114 4.46 -0.48 10.33
N GLY A 115 4.69 -0.82 9.06
CA GLY A 115 3.95 -1.91 8.45
C GLY A 115 4.57 -2.45 7.17
N THR A 116 3.93 -3.49 6.65
CA THR A 116 4.29 -4.12 5.38
C THR A 116 3.13 -4.01 4.40
N ALA A 117 3.45 -3.71 3.15
CA ALA A 117 2.46 -3.61 2.09
C ALA A 117 2.19 -4.98 1.46
N THR A 118 0.93 -5.25 1.17
CA THR A 118 0.48 -6.41 0.41
C THR A 118 0.34 -6.01 -1.06
N GLU A 119 1.06 -6.72 -1.92
CA GLU A 119 1.01 -6.51 -3.36
C GLU A 119 -0.34 -6.91 -3.96
N THR A 120 -0.65 -6.32 -5.11
CA THR A 120 -1.78 -6.70 -5.95
C THR A 120 -1.45 -6.35 -7.40
N THR A 121 -2.24 -6.82 -8.37
CA THR A 121 -2.03 -6.52 -9.78
C THR A 121 -3.12 -5.60 -10.29
N ASP A 122 -2.74 -4.48 -10.92
CA ASP A 122 -3.71 -3.58 -11.56
C ASP A 122 -4.29 -4.19 -12.85
N SER A 123 -5.31 -3.54 -13.42
CA SER A 123 -5.96 -3.97 -14.67
C SER A 123 -5.02 -4.00 -15.88
N SER A 124 -3.86 -3.36 -15.78
CA SER A 124 -2.82 -3.32 -16.81
C SER A 124 -1.69 -4.32 -16.57
N GLY A 125 -1.80 -5.20 -15.57
CA GLY A 125 -0.79 -6.22 -15.27
C GLY A 125 0.43 -5.71 -14.49
N ASN A 126 0.37 -4.51 -13.91
CA ASN A 126 1.46 -3.97 -13.08
C ASN A 126 1.28 -4.38 -11.62
N ILE A 127 2.39 -4.59 -10.92
CA ILE A 127 2.36 -4.82 -9.48
C ILE A 127 2.14 -3.48 -8.78
N THR A 128 1.17 -3.43 -7.88
CA THR A 128 0.84 -2.28 -7.02
C THR A 128 0.51 -2.78 -5.62
N TRP A 129 -0.10 -1.95 -4.77
CA TRP A 129 -0.32 -2.22 -3.36
C TRP A 129 -1.78 -1.97 -3.00
N SER A 130 -2.39 -2.92 -2.27
CA SER A 130 -3.82 -2.86 -1.89
C SER A 130 -4.02 -2.58 -0.39
N LYS A 131 -3.09 -3.07 0.43
CA LYS A 131 -3.20 -3.07 1.88
C LYS A 131 -1.84 -2.82 2.52
N ILE A 132 -1.80 -2.12 3.63
CA ILE A 132 -0.65 -2.01 4.53
C ILE A 132 -1.13 -2.44 5.92
N ALA A 133 -0.34 -3.25 6.62
CA ALA A 133 -0.68 -3.66 7.99
C ALA A 133 0.56 -3.71 8.86
N GLY A 134 0.38 -3.45 10.16
CA GLY A 134 1.47 -3.53 11.13
C GLY A 134 1.11 -2.90 12.46
N PRO A 135 2.09 -2.74 13.37
CA PRO A 135 1.86 -2.13 14.66
C PRO A 135 1.75 -0.60 14.57
N TRP A 136 1.05 -0.02 15.55
CA TRP A 136 1.10 1.40 15.84
C TRP A 136 1.41 1.62 17.33
N THR A 137 2.00 2.77 17.62
CA THR A 137 2.26 3.28 18.97
C THR A 137 1.84 4.74 19.06
N LEU A 138 1.12 5.08 20.12
CA LEU A 138 0.80 6.45 20.50
C LEU A 138 1.61 6.81 21.74
N THR A 139 2.28 7.94 21.69
CA THR A 139 2.98 8.56 22.82
C THR A 139 2.62 10.03 22.90
N GLY A 140 2.39 10.57 24.09
CA GLY A 140 2.02 11.98 24.23
C GLY A 140 1.62 12.37 25.65
N GLY A 141 0.63 13.26 25.74
CA GLY A 141 0.11 13.77 27.01
C GLY A 141 -0.61 12.72 27.86
N THR A 142 -1.16 13.16 28.99
CA THR A 142 -2.02 12.33 29.85
C THR A 142 -3.13 11.70 29.02
N ASP A 143 -3.34 10.39 29.17
CA ASP A 143 -4.31 9.57 28.43
C ASP A 143 -4.05 9.41 26.91
N CYS A 144 -2.89 9.87 26.42
CA CYS A 144 -2.45 9.72 25.03
C CYS A 144 -1.22 8.82 24.92
N ALA A 145 -1.34 7.61 25.48
CA ALA A 145 -0.36 6.55 25.35
C ALA A 145 -1.04 5.22 25.07
N GLY A 146 -0.60 4.50 24.05
CA GLY A 146 -1.20 3.22 23.68
C GLY A 146 -0.47 2.54 22.54
N SER A 147 -0.89 1.33 22.22
CA SER A 147 -0.37 0.59 21.09
C SER A 147 -1.40 -0.40 20.57
N GLY A 148 -1.16 -0.89 19.37
CA GLY A 148 -2.02 -1.88 18.74
C GLY A 148 -1.57 -2.22 17.34
N THR A 149 -2.51 -2.68 16.54
CA THR A 149 -2.32 -3.01 15.13
C THR A 149 -3.18 -2.13 14.26
N PHE A 150 -2.72 -1.79 13.06
CA PHE A 150 -3.54 -1.11 12.08
C PHE A 150 -3.64 -1.93 10.80
N THR A 151 -4.69 -1.64 10.05
CA THR A 151 -4.80 -1.97 8.63
C THR A 151 -5.08 -0.68 7.89
N MET A 152 -4.43 -0.49 6.75
CA MET A 152 -4.68 0.62 5.85
C MET A 152 -5.00 0.05 4.47
N THR A 153 -6.12 0.46 3.87
CA THR A 153 -6.57 -0.02 2.56
C THR A 153 -6.64 1.13 1.59
N ARG A 154 -6.20 0.88 0.35
CA ARG A 154 -6.26 1.88 -0.71
C ARG A 154 -7.71 2.08 -1.16
N THR A 155 -8.17 3.31 -1.18
CA THR A 155 -9.53 3.66 -1.63
C THR A 155 -9.43 4.32 -3.01
N GLY A 156 -9.99 3.66 -4.03
CA GLY A 156 -10.01 4.15 -5.42
C GLY A 156 -8.79 3.74 -6.26
N GLY A 157 -8.80 2.50 -6.78
CA GLY A 157 -7.88 2.01 -7.80
C GLY A 157 -8.50 2.02 -9.19
#